data_AF-A0A7V2LMF7-F1
#
_entry.id   AF-A0A7V2LMF7-F1
#
_cell.length_a   1.000
_cell.length_b   1.000
_cell.length_c   1.000
_cell.angle_alpha   90.00
_cell.angle_beta   90.00
_cell.angle_gamma   90.00
#
_symmetry.space_group_name_H-M   'P 1'
#
loop_
_entity.id
_entity.type
_entity.pdbx_description
1 polymer ?
#
loop_
_entity_poly.entity_id
_entity_poly.type
_entity_poly.pdbx_seq_one_letter_code
_entity_poly.pdbx_strand_id
1 'polypeptide(L)'
;MTELGWRTATPEEQQERLAAPATVITLVVSDVVGSVLDVIASGPTVPDRSTWADAWAVVERYALVDDLPDSVLTRLRAGMGGEILDTPKPGDAIFARSQTLIIADNAIAAEAARQQAEQRGFNAVILTTFLEGEAREVAKVIVALGRESLSHARPVAPPACLILGGETTVTIRGDGMGGRNQELTLAAALVLDQLPESERLVVVSFATDGTDGPTDSAGGMVDGATVERGREKGLDAEGMLANNDSYPYLRSVNDLLVTGPTHTNVNDLVLIFAF
;
A
#
# COMPACT_ATOMS: atom_id res chain seq x y z
N MET A 1 -14.98 42.39 20.13
CA MET A 1 -14.08 41.24 20.18
C MET A 1 -14.90 40.05 20.61
N THR A 2 -15.50 39.38 19.63
CA THR A 2 -16.26 38.15 19.83
C THR A 2 -15.24 37.04 19.68
N GLU A 3 -14.85 36.40 20.78
CA GLU A 3 -14.03 35.21 20.75
C GLU A 3 -14.81 34.12 20.00
N LEU A 4 -14.42 33.87 18.76
CA LEU A 4 -14.70 32.62 18.07
C LEU A 4 -13.98 31.52 18.85
N GLY A 5 -14.70 30.93 19.80
CA GLY A 5 -14.27 29.72 20.48
C GLY A 5 -14.25 28.57 19.50
N TRP A 6 -13.13 28.42 18.76
CA TRP A 6 -12.74 27.17 18.13
C TRP A 6 -12.47 26.18 19.26
N ARG A 7 -13.53 25.57 19.80
CA ARG A 7 -13.38 24.30 20.51
C ARG A 7 -12.82 23.33 19.48
N THR A 8 -11.69 22.75 19.82
CA THR A 8 -11.03 21.69 19.06
C THR A 8 -12.04 20.63 18.67
N ALA A 9 -12.44 20.60 17.39
CA ALA A 9 -13.16 19.48 16.83
C ALA A 9 -12.29 18.24 17.05
N THR A 10 -12.74 17.32 17.90
CA THR A 10 -12.10 16.02 18.02
C THR A 10 -12.38 15.24 16.73
N PRO A 11 -11.52 14.29 16.32
CA PRO A 11 -11.80 13.39 15.19
C PRO A 11 -13.17 12.69 15.29
N GLU A 12 -13.73 12.59 16.51
CA GLU A 12 -15.03 11.98 16.82
C GLU A 12 -16.24 12.86 16.49
N GLU A 13 -16.08 14.18 16.41
CA GLU A 13 -17.14 15.06 15.92
C GLU A 13 -17.04 15.13 14.40
N GLN A 14 -17.72 14.21 13.71
CA GLN A 14 -17.73 14.17 12.24
C GLN A 14 -17.91 15.58 11.68
N GLN A 15 -16.94 16.02 10.88
CA GLN A 15 -16.83 17.39 10.35
C GLN A 15 -18.11 17.80 9.61
N GLU A 16 -18.83 16.81 9.08
CA GLU A 16 -20.13 17.01 8.45
C GLU A 16 -21.18 17.64 9.37
N ARG A 17 -21.20 17.30 10.67
CA ARG A 17 -22.09 17.94 11.65
C ARG A 17 -21.78 19.43 11.83
N LEU A 18 -20.51 19.81 11.70
CA LEU A 18 -20.05 21.21 11.82
C LEU A 18 -20.30 22.00 10.53
N ALA A 19 -20.23 21.33 9.38
CA ALA A 19 -20.41 21.94 8.07
C ALA A 19 -21.90 22.10 7.69
N ALA A 20 -22.79 21.27 8.23
CA ALA A 20 -24.21 21.33 7.92
C ALA A 20 -24.83 22.73 8.19
N PRO A 21 -25.67 23.27 7.28
CA PRO A 21 -26.21 22.67 6.06
C PRO A 21 -25.43 23.02 4.77
N ALA A 22 -24.16 23.42 4.86
CA ALA A 22 -23.35 23.73 3.69
C ALA A 22 -23.16 22.50 2.78
N THR A 23 -22.76 22.73 1.53
CA THR A 23 -22.33 21.65 0.64
C THR A 23 -20.87 21.31 0.94
N VAL A 24 -20.57 20.04 1.13
CA VAL A 24 -19.22 19.52 1.36
C VAL A 24 -18.80 18.70 0.14
N ILE A 25 -17.62 19.02 -0.41
CA ILE A 25 -17.00 18.23 -1.48
C ILE A 25 -15.64 17.78 -0.96
N THR A 26 -15.51 16.48 -0.74
CA THR A 26 -14.29 15.84 -0.25
C THR A 26 -13.55 15.21 -1.42
N LEU A 27 -12.33 15.68 -1.66
CA LEU A 27 -11.42 15.09 -2.64
C LEU A 27 -10.39 14.26 -1.89
N VAL A 28 -10.33 12.96 -2.18
CA VAL A 28 -9.56 11.97 -1.45
C VAL A 28 -8.36 11.51 -2.27
N VAL A 29 -7.19 11.55 -1.66
CA VAL A 29 -6.00 10.79 -2.08
C VAL A 29 -5.89 9.61 -1.13
N SER A 30 -5.98 8.39 -1.65
CA SER A 30 -6.02 7.18 -0.84
C SER A 30 -4.68 6.45 -0.82
N ASP A 31 -4.17 6.25 0.38
CA ASP A 31 -3.03 5.38 0.74
C ASP A 31 -3.50 4.06 1.39
N VAL A 32 -4.79 3.73 1.24
CA VAL A 32 -5.42 2.54 1.80
C VAL A 32 -5.76 1.60 0.66
N VAL A 33 -5.27 0.35 0.73
CA VAL A 33 -5.60 -0.68 -0.26
C VAL A 33 -7.12 -0.85 -0.36
N GLY A 34 -7.66 -0.78 -1.57
CA GLY A 34 -9.10 -0.85 -1.84
C GLY A 34 -9.88 0.44 -1.57
N SER A 35 -9.22 1.52 -1.15
CA SER A 35 -9.80 2.87 -0.98
C SER A 35 -11.04 2.90 -0.09
N VAL A 36 -11.02 2.17 1.03
CA VAL A 36 -12.15 2.09 1.97
C VAL A 36 -12.32 3.44 2.69
N LEU A 37 -13.35 4.21 2.32
CA LEU A 37 -13.48 5.63 2.69
C LEU A 37 -13.60 5.92 4.19
N ASP A 38 -14.22 5.02 4.96
CA ASP A 38 -14.38 5.18 6.42
C ASP A 38 -13.09 4.87 7.19
N VAL A 39 -12.10 4.25 6.54
CA VAL A 39 -10.75 4.04 7.07
C VAL A 39 -9.87 5.26 6.77
N ILE A 40 -9.99 5.84 5.57
CA ILE A 40 -9.15 6.97 5.13
C ILE A 40 -9.40 8.18 6.03
N ALA A 41 -8.36 8.61 6.74
CA ALA A 41 -8.43 9.68 7.75
C ALA A 41 -9.56 9.49 8.80
N SER A 42 -9.99 8.24 9.04
CA SER A 42 -11.15 7.89 9.88
C SER A 42 -12.49 8.44 9.35
N GLY A 43 -12.59 8.72 8.05
CA GLY A 43 -13.83 9.04 7.37
C GLY A 43 -14.57 10.29 7.89
N PRO A 44 -13.93 11.46 8.05
CA PRO A 44 -14.51 12.60 8.77
C PRO A 44 -15.75 13.22 8.09
N THR A 45 -15.93 12.94 6.80
CA THR A 45 -17.02 13.45 5.94
C THR A 45 -17.82 12.31 5.30
N VAL A 46 -17.63 11.07 5.76
CA VAL A 46 -18.37 9.91 5.28
C VAL A 46 -19.11 9.21 6.43
N PRO A 47 -20.19 8.49 6.13
CA PRO A 47 -20.93 7.78 7.17
C PRO A 47 -20.08 6.70 7.82
N ASP A 48 -20.13 6.62 9.15
CA ASP A 48 -19.52 5.54 9.92
C ASP A 48 -20.54 4.43 10.13
N ARG A 49 -20.16 3.20 9.77
CA ARG A 49 -21.01 2.01 9.89
C ARG A 49 -20.89 1.31 11.23
N SER A 50 -19.80 1.56 11.96
CA SER A 50 -19.59 1.01 13.30
C SER A 50 -20.53 1.68 14.30
N THR A 51 -20.64 1.12 15.49
CA THR A 51 -21.48 1.63 16.58
C THR A 51 -20.70 1.66 17.89
N TRP A 52 -21.25 2.30 18.92
CA TRP A 52 -20.69 2.20 20.28
C TRP A 52 -20.54 0.74 20.76
N ALA A 53 -21.44 -0.16 20.36
CA ALA A 53 -21.37 -1.57 20.71
C ALA A 53 -20.19 -2.27 20.01
N ASP A 54 -19.91 -1.93 18.75
CA ASP A 54 -18.76 -2.46 18.02
C ASP A 54 -17.44 -2.00 18.67
N ALA A 55 -17.37 -0.72 19.07
CA ALA A 55 -16.21 -0.19 19.80
C ALA A 55 -15.98 -0.92 21.12
N TRP A 56 -17.04 -1.17 21.90
CA TRP A 56 -16.93 -1.95 23.14
C TRP A 56 -16.53 -3.41 22.90
N ALA A 57 -17.08 -4.05 21.85
CA ALA A 57 -16.71 -5.42 21.49
C ALA A 57 -15.22 -5.55 21.14
N VAL A 58 -14.59 -4.51 20.58
CA VAL A 58 -13.13 -4.47 20.36
C VAL A 58 -12.39 -4.44 21.71
N VAL A 59 -12.82 -3.60 22.66
CA VAL A 59 -12.23 -3.54 24.00
C VAL A 59 -12.28 -4.90 24.70
N GLU A 60 -13.42 -5.58 24.64
CA GLU A 60 -13.57 -6.91 25.23
C GLU A 60 -12.74 -7.97 24.52
N ARG A 61 -12.75 -7.98 23.18
CA ARG A 61 -12.01 -8.96 22.36
C ARG A 61 -10.52 -8.97 22.65
N TYR A 62 -9.95 -7.79 22.90
CA TYR A 62 -8.52 -7.64 23.19
C TYR A 62 -8.22 -7.54 24.70
N ALA A 63 -9.21 -7.80 25.56
CA ALA A 63 -9.09 -7.74 27.02
C ALA A 63 -8.53 -6.41 27.56
N LEU A 64 -8.89 -5.29 26.93
CA LEU A 64 -8.33 -3.96 27.22
C LEU A 64 -9.08 -3.22 28.34
N VAL A 65 -10.10 -3.82 28.95
CA VAL A 65 -10.95 -3.14 29.95
C VAL A 65 -10.13 -2.59 31.11
N ASP A 66 -9.14 -3.35 31.58
CA ASP A 66 -8.30 -2.96 32.72
C ASP A 66 -7.11 -2.07 32.32
N ASP A 67 -6.80 -1.99 31.02
CA ASP A 67 -5.67 -1.21 30.48
C ASP A 67 -6.08 0.20 30.03
N LEU A 68 -7.37 0.41 29.76
CA LEU A 68 -7.87 1.69 29.26
C LEU A 68 -8.07 2.71 30.40
N PRO A 69 -7.81 4.00 30.15
CA PRO A 69 -8.14 5.06 31.11
C PRO A 69 -9.63 5.12 31.44
N ASP A 70 -9.96 5.43 32.71
CA ASP A 70 -11.34 5.56 33.18
C ASP A 70 -12.21 6.51 32.33
N SER A 71 -11.61 7.58 31.80
CA SER A 71 -12.30 8.53 30.93
C SER A 71 -12.81 7.89 29.64
N VAL A 72 -12.04 6.97 29.05
CA VAL A 72 -12.42 6.23 27.83
C VAL A 72 -13.52 5.24 28.14
N LEU A 73 -13.36 4.45 29.21
CA LEU A 73 -14.37 3.47 29.65
C LEU A 73 -15.70 4.16 29.97
N THR A 74 -15.65 5.31 30.64
CA THR A 74 -16.83 6.11 30.96
C THR A 74 -17.54 6.59 29.69
N ARG A 75 -16.78 7.10 28.70
CA ARG A 75 -17.35 7.57 27.43
C ARG A 75 -17.97 6.43 26.61
N LEU A 76 -17.30 5.28 26.51
CA LEU A 76 -17.83 4.11 25.81
C LEU A 76 -19.12 3.58 26.45
N ARG A 77 -19.15 3.48 27.79
CA ARG A 77 -20.35 3.05 28.53
C ARG A 77 -21.51 4.04 28.37
N ALA A 78 -21.24 5.34 28.41
CA ALA A 78 -22.25 6.37 28.16
C ALA A 78 -22.80 6.31 26.73
N GLY A 79 -21.94 6.05 25.74
CA GLY A 79 -22.34 5.81 24.35
C GLY A 79 -23.23 4.58 24.19
N MET A 80 -22.85 3.44 24.78
CA MET A 80 -23.67 2.22 24.80
C MET A 80 -25.02 2.42 25.54
N GLY A 81 -25.03 3.28 26.56
CA GLY A 81 -26.24 3.66 27.29
C GLY A 81 -27.17 4.62 26.53
N GLY A 82 -26.75 5.13 25.37
CA GLY A 82 -27.49 6.10 24.57
C GLY A 82 -27.45 7.53 25.11
N GLU A 83 -26.58 7.82 26.08
CA GLU A 83 -26.39 9.17 26.65
C GLU A 83 -25.62 10.07 25.68
N ILE A 84 -24.76 9.47 24.87
CA ILE A 84 -23.98 10.15 23.83
C ILE A 84 -24.47 9.63 22.48
N LEU A 85 -24.84 10.56 21.61
CA LEU A 85 -25.26 10.23 20.25
C LEU A 85 -24.13 9.49 19.52
N ASP A 86 -24.50 8.44 18.79
CA ASP A 86 -23.56 7.71 17.94
C ASP A 86 -23.11 8.56 16.74
N THR A 87 -22.06 8.10 16.04
CA THR A 87 -21.59 8.72 14.80
C THR A 87 -22.69 8.68 13.73
N PRO A 88 -22.76 9.67 12.83
CA PRO A 88 -23.71 9.68 11.71
C PRO A 88 -23.65 8.40 10.87
N LYS A 89 -24.81 7.77 10.69
CA LYS A 89 -24.94 6.48 9.98
C LYS A 89 -25.28 6.68 8.50
N PRO A 90 -25.08 5.66 7.65
CA PRO A 90 -25.56 5.70 6.27
C PRO A 90 -27.04 6.08 6.20
N GLY A 91 -27.37 7.08 5.40
CA GLY A 91 -28.74 7.60 5.25
C GLY A 91 -29.10 8.76 6.18
N ASP A 92 -28.21 9.19 7.08
CA ASP A 92 -28.41 10.42 7.84
C ASP A 92 -28.50 11.64 6.89
N ALA A 93 -29.47 12.51 7.15
CA ALA A 93 -29.75 13.69 6.33
C ALA A 93 -28.59 14.69 6.32
N ILE A 94 -27.66 14.62 7.29
CA ILE A 94 -26.46 15.47 7.28
C ILE A 94 -25.64 15.27 6.01
N PHE A 95 -25.66 14.06 5.42
CA PHE A 95 -24.91 13.73 4.22
C PHE A 95 -25.61 14.09 2.91
N ALA A 96 -26.83 14.66 2.98
CA ALA A 96 -27.63 14.93 1.78
C ALA A 96 -26.97 15.93 0.82
N ARG A 97 -26.00 16.71 1.29
CA ARG A 97 -25.27 17.72 0.51
C ARG A 97 -23.77 17.44 0.43
N SER A 98 -23.36 16.20 0.71
CA SER A 98 -21.96 15.79 0.76
C SER A 98 -21.62 14.94 -0.46
N GLN A 99 -20.46 15.18 -1.06
CA GLN A 99 -19.93 14.40 -2.16
C GLN A 99 -18.49 14.03 -1.86
N THR A 100 -18.15 12.75 -2.00
CA THR A 100 -16.79 12.26 -1.81
C THR A 100 -16.28 11.65 -3.10
N LEU A 101 -15.12 12.12 -3.57
CA LEU A 101 -14.48 11.65 -4.78
C LEU A 101 -13.05 11.21 -4.48
N ILE A 102 -12.71 9.98 -4.83
CA ILE A 102 -11.32 9.53 -4.88
C ILE A 102 -10.70 10.09 -6.16
N ILE A 103 -9.71 10.96 -6.01
CA ILE A 103 -9.02 11.61 -7.12
C ILE A 103 -7.63 11.01 -7.39
N ALA A 104 -7.09 10.26 -6.43
CA ALA A 104 -5.86 9.50 -6.56
C ALA A 104 -5.94 8.28 -5.65
N ASP A 105 -5.63 7.11 -6.20
CA ASP A 105 -5.44 5.86 -5.47
C ASP A 105 -4.53 4.92 -6.27
N ASN A 106 -4.27 3.74 -5.71
CA ASN A 106 -3.40 2.75 -6.33
C ASN A 106 -3.92 2.29 -7.70
N ALA A 107 -5.25 2.18 -7.87
CA ALA A 107 -5.86 1.74 -9.12
C ALA A 107 -5.67 2.77 -10.24
N ILE A 108 -5.81 4.07 -9.93
CA ILE A 108 -5.51 5.14 -10.89
C ILE A 108 -4.03 5.13 -11.27
N ALA A 109 -3.12 4.89 -10.33
CA ALA A 109 -1.68 4.78 -10.61
C ALA A 109 -1.35 3.55 -11.48
N ALA A 110 -1.95 2.40 -11.20
CA ALA A 110 -1.79 1.17 -11.98
C ALA A 110 -2.33 1.34 -13.42
N GLU A 111 -3.46 2.03 -13.59
CA GLU A 111 -4.03 2.37 -14.89
C GLU A 111 -3.14 3.33 -15.69
N ALA A 112 -2.55 4.33 -15.03
CA ALA A 112 -1.55 5.20 -15.66
C ALA A 112 -0.30 4.41 -16.10
N ALA A 113 0.19 3.48 -15.28
CA ALA A 113 1.29 2.60 -15.63
C ALA A 113 0.95 1.70 -16.83
N ARG A 114 -0.26 1.14 -16.87
CA ARG A 114 -0.77 0.33 -18.00
C ARG A 114 -0.75 1.11 -19.29
N GLN A 115 -1.33 2.32 -19.29
CA GLN A 115 -1.37 3.18 -20.47
C GLN A 115 0.05 3.56 -20.94
N GLN A 116 0.97 3.84 -20.02
CA GLN A 116 2.36 4.12 -20.37
C GLN A 116 3.07 2.89 -20.97
N ALA A 117 2.86 1.69 -20.43
CA ALA A 117 3.44 0.48 -20.98
C ALA A 117 2.94 0.20 -22.42
N GLU A 118 1.64 0.40 -22.68
CA GLU A 118 1.05 0.26 -24.03
C GLU A 118 1.63 1.28 -25.01
N GLN A 119 1.80 2.54 -24.60
CA GLN A 119 2.45 3.57 -25.41
C GLN A 119 3.91 3.24 -25.76
N ARG A 120 4.57 2.42 -24.93
CA ARG A 120 5.93 1.92 -25.17
C ARG A 120 5.96 0.61 -25.96
N GLY A 121 4.81 0.07 -26.36
CA GLY A 121 4.70 -1.11 -27.21
C GLY A 121 4.59 -2.44 -26.48
N PHE A 122 4.32 -2.43 -25.16
CA PHE A 122 4.04 -3.65 -24.40
C PHE A 122 2.55 -3.99 -24.43
N ASN A 123 2.22 -5.28 -24.46
CA ASN A 123 0.89 -5.77 -24.11
C ASN A 123 0.76 -5.70 -22.58
N ALA A 124 -0.03 -4.75 -22.08
CA ALA A 124 -0.11 -4.47 -20.64
C ALA A 124 -1.41 -4.97 -20.02
N VAL A 125 -1.33 -5.52 -18.81
CA VAL A 125 -2.50 -5.96 -18.05
C VAL A 125 -2.31 -5.70 -16.56
N ILE A 126 -3.36 -5.17 -15.92
CA ILE A 126 -3.44 -5.06 -14.46
C ILE A 126 -4.03 -6.37 -13.93
N LEU A 127 -3.28 -7.06 -13.08
CA LEU A 127 -3.74 -8.32 -12.48
C LEU A 127 -4.52 -8.08 -11.19
N THR A 128 -4.08 -7.11 -10.38
CA THR A 128 -4.73 -6.74 -9.12
C THR A 128 -4.24 -5.38 -8.62
N THR A 129 -5.08 -4.67 -7.88
CA THR A 129 -4.75 -3.48 -7.08
C THR A 129 -4.97 -3.74 -5.58
N PHE A 130 -5.02 -5.02 -5.21
CA PHE A 130 -5.22 -5.56 -3.87
C PHE A 130 -4.09 -6.52 -3.49
N LEU A 131 -2.88 -6.27 -3.98
CA LEU A 131 -1.71 -7.07 -3.63
C LEU A 131 -1.41 -6.89 -2.13
N GLU A 132 -1.46 -7.97 -1.38
CA GLU A 132 -1.08 -8.01 0.03
C GLU A 132 -0.31 -9.31 0.30
N GLY A 133 0.48 -9.30 1.37
CA GLY A 133 1.21 -10.48 1.84
C GLY A 133 2.71 -10.21 2.04
N GLU A 134 3.42 -11.29 2.39
CA GLU A 134 4.84 -11.24 2.68
C GLU A 134 5.66 -11.03 1.39
N ALA A 135 6.44 -9.95 1.33
CA ALA A 135 7.13 -9.45 0.14
C ALA A 135 7.94 -10.54 -0.58
N ARG A 136 8.74 -11.30 0.17
CA ARG A 136 9.58 -12.38 -0.37
C ARG A 136 8.80 -13.59 -0.92
N GLU A 137 7.57 -13.81 -0.45
CA GLU A 137 6.72 -14.90 -0.95
C GLU A 137 5.95 -14.44 -2.19
N VAL A 138 5.47 -13.20 -2.18
CA VAL A 138 4.82 -12.54 -3.33
C VAL A 138 5.77 -12.49 -4.53
N ALA A 139 7.05 -12.23 -4.32
CA ALA A 139 8.09 -12.24 -5.36
C ALA A 139 8.12 -13.53 -6.20
N LYS A 140 7.97 -14.71 -5.56
CA LYS A 140 7.98 -16.01 -6.24
C LYS A 140 6.80 -16.15 -7.20
N VAL A 141 5.62 -15.70 -6.75
CA VAL A 141 4.39 -15.72 -7.56
C VAL A 141 4.51 -14.78 -8.76
N ILE A 142 5.05 -13.58 -8.53
CA ILE A 142 5.25 -12.56 -9.57
C ILE A 142 6.17 -13.07 -10.69
N VAL A 143 7.29 -13.70 -10.36
CA VAL A 143 8.19 -14.29 -11.36
C VAL A 143 7.48 -15.42 -12.12
N ALA A 144 6.72 -16.28 -11.44
CA ALA A 144 5.94 -17.34 -12.08
C ALA A 144 4.91 -16.78 -13.09
N LEU A 145 4.25 -15.65 -12.79
CA LEU A 145 3.33 -14.97 -13.71
C LEU A 145 4.04 -14.43 -14.95
N GLY A 146 5.25 -13.88 -14.79
CA GLY A 146 6.08 -13.46 -15.93
C GLY A 146 6.45 -14.63 -16.84
N ARG A 147 6.85 -15.76 -16.25
CA ARG A 147 7.17 -17.00 -16.98
C ARG A 147 5.97 -17.57 -17.73
N GLU A 148 4.79 -17.43 -17.15
CA GLU A 148 3.53 -17.83 -17.80
C GLU A 148 3.30 -17.04 -19.09
N SER A 149 3.59 -15.74 -19.08
CA SER A 149 3.50 -14.89 -20.28
C SER A 149 4.56 -15.27 -21.31
N LEU A 150 5.80 -15.54 -20.91
CA LEU A 150 6.85 -16.02 -21.82
C LEU A 150 6.52 -17.37 -22.47
N SER A 151 6.07 -18.34 -21.67
CA SER A 151 5.91 -19.74 -22.10
C SER A 151 4.61 -19.98 -22.85
N HIS A 152 3.55 -19.25 -22.48
CA HIS A 152 2.19 -19.55 -22.90
C HIS A 152 1.42 -18.34 -23.42
N ALA A 153 2.06 -17.17 -23.53
CA ALA A 153 1.45 -15.94 -24.03
C ALA A 153 0.15 -15.56 -23.30
N ARG A 154 0.07 -15.89 -22.01
CA ARG A 154 -1.07 -15.57 -21.15
C ARG A 154 -0.61 -15.03 -19.78
N PRO A 155 -1.37 -14.10 -19.16
CA PRO A 155 -2.62 -13.52 -19.67
C PRO A 155 -2.43 -12.58 -20.88
N VAL A 156 -1.19 -12.20 -21.18
CA VAL A 156 -0.81 -11.39 -22.35
C VAL A 156 0.45 -11.95 -23.00
N ALA A 157 0.61 -11.73 -24.31
CA ALA A 157 1.77 -12.21 -25.06
C ALA A 157 2.98 -11.25 -24.90
N PRO A 158 4.23 -11.76 -24.92
CA PRO A 158 5.41 -10.92 -25.02
C PRO A 158 5.41 -10.04 -26.31
N PRO A 159 5.94 -8.81 -26.28
CA PRO A 159 6.48 -8.12 -25.11
C PRO A 159 5.35 -7.73 -24.14
N ALA A 160 5.41 -8.21 -22.90
CA ALA A 160 4.32 -8.09 -21.93
C ALA A 160 4.73 -7.23 -20.73
N CYS A 161 3.76 -6.50 -20.18
CA CYS A 161 3.89 -5.77 -18.92
C CYS A 161 2.73 -6.17 -17.99
N LEU A 162 3.02 -6.98 -16.98
CA LEU A 162 2.04 -7.36 -15.98
C LEU A 162 2.17 -6.38 -14.82
N ILE A 163 1.04 -5.87 -14.34
CA ILE A 163 0.99 -4.79 -13.36
C ILE A 163 0.21 -5.28 -12.15
N LEU A 164 0.80 -5.14 -10.98
CA LEU A 164 0.15 -5.35 -9.69
C LEU A 164 0.31 -4.08 -8.87
N GLY A 165 -0.67 -3.81 -8.02
CA GLY A 165 -0.57 -2.75 -7.03
C GLY A 165 -1.23 -3.17 -5.72
N GLY A 166 -0.85 -2.51 -4.64
CA GLY A 166 -1.26 -2.84 -3.28
C GLY A 166 -0.16 -2.47 -2.30
N GLU A 167 -0.04 -3.22 -1.21
CA GLU A 167 0.92 -2.96 -0.14
C GLU A 167 1.40 -4.32 0.42
N THR A 168 2.68 -4.62 0.24
CA THR A 168 3.28 -5.82 0.85
C THR A 168 3.81 -5.54 2.24
N THR A 169 4.07 -6.59 3.02
CA THR A 169 4.68 -6.46 4.34
C THR A 169 5.96 -7.27 4.42
N VAL A 170 6.85 -6.85 5.32
CA VAL A 170 8.07 -7.59 5.65
C VAL A 170 8.02 -7.99 7.11
N THR A 171 8.17 -9.29 7.36
CA THR A 171 8.47 -9.77 8.72
C THR A 171 9.94 -9.53 9.02
N ILE A 172 10.24 -8.59 9.91
CA ILE A 172 11.60 -8.30 10.35
C ILE A 172 12.13 -9.45 11.22
N ARG A 173 13.27 -10.01 10.82
CA ARG A 173 13.98 -11.13 11.45
C ARG A 173 15.43 -10.79 11.77
N GLY A 174 16.06 -9.98 10.92
CA GLY A 174 17.42 -9.48 11.10
C GLY A 174 17.49 -8.03 11.55
N ASP A 175 18.69 -7.49 11.52
CA ASP A 175 19.04 -6.09 11.82
C ASP A 175 19.47 -5.32 10.56
N GLY A 176 19.28 -5.90 9.38
CA GLY A 176 19.59 -5.29 8.10
C GLY A 176 18.71 -4.08 7.76
N MET A 177 19.06 -3.44 6.65
CA MET A 177 18.36 -2.28 6.14
C MET A 177 17.68 -2.59 4.80
N GLY A 178 16.42 -2.19 4.67
CA GLY A 178 15.63 -2.43 3.48
C GLY A 178 14.18 -1.99 3.65
N GLY A 179 13.40 -2.19 2.60
CA GLY A 179 11.96 -2.01 2.60
C GLY A 179 11.28 -3.15 1.86
N ARG A 180 9.94 -3.11 1.83
CA ARG A 180 9.10 -4.17 1.25
C ARG A 180 9.30 -4.32 -0.25
N ASN A 181 9.47 -3.22 -0.98
CA ASN A 181 9.72 -3.25 -2.43
C ASN A 181 11.13 -3.74 -2.76
N GLN A 182 12.12 -3.36 -1.95
CA GLN A 182 13.49 -3.85 -2.04
C GLN A 182 13.60 -5.33 -1.68
N GLU A 183 12.86 -5.78 -0.65
CA GLU A 183 12.83 -7.18 -0.27
C GLU A 183 12.14 -8.04 -1.36
N LEU A 184 11.02 -7.57 -1.91
CA LEU A 184 10.34 -8.22 -3.03
C LEU A 184 11.27 -8.35 -4.24
N THR A 185 11.98 -7.29 -4.60
CA THR A 185 12.88 -7.30 -5.76
C THR A 185 14.11 -8.17 -5.53
N LEU A 186 14.74 -8.14 -4.35
CA LEU A 186 15.85 -9.06 -4.05
C LEU A 186 15.39 -10.53 -4.04
N ALA A 187 14.22 -10.82 -3.48
CA ALA A 187 13.64 -12.17 -3.53
C ALA A 187 13.30 -12.59 -4.96
N ALA A 188 12.80 -11.68 -5.80
CA ALA A 188 12.55 -11.95 -7.22
C ALA A 188 13.87 -12.24 -7.96
N ALA A 189 14.93 -11.49 -7.70
CA ALA A 189 16.25 -11.69 -8.29
C ALA A 189 16.79 -13.11 -8.01
N LEU A 190 16.63 -13.63 -6.80
CA LEU A 190 17.00 -15.01 -6.45
C LEU A 190 16.26 -16.05 -7.30
N VAL A 191 14.97 -15.83 -7.59
CA VAL A 191 14.19 -16.73 -8.45
C VAL A 191 14.61 -16.58 -9.91
N LEU A 192 14.85 -15.36 -10.37
CA LEU A 192 15.28 -15.04 -11.74
C LEU A 192 16.65 -15.65 -12.07
N ASP A 193 17.59 -15.67 -11.11
CA ASP A 193 18.93 -16.29 -11.25
C ASP A 193 18.88 -17.80 -11.56
N GLN A 194 17.76 -18.46 -11.25
CA GLN A 194 17.55 -19.88 -11.52
C GLN A 194 16.91 -20.16 -12.89
N LEU A 195 16.54 -19.11 -13.63
CA LEU A 195 15.91 -19.23 -14.95
C LEU A 195 16.95 -19.31 -16.07
N PRO A 196 16.64 -20.00 -17.18
CA PRO A 196 17.53 -19.99 -18.34
C PRO A 196 17.59 -18.57 -18.95
N GLU A 197 18.72 -18.21 -19.54
CA GLU A 197 18.92 -16.90 -20.20
C GLU A 197 17.87 -16.57 -21.28
N SER A 198 17.22 -17.59 -21.85
CA SER A 198 16.12 -17.42 -22.80
C SER A 198 14.85 -16.85 -22.18
N GLU A 199 14.65 -17.00 -20.87
CA GLU A 199 13.49 -16.49 -20.13
C GLU A 199 13.77 -15.09 -19.56
N ARG A 200 13.83 -14.09 -20.45
CA ARG A 200 14.16 -12.71 -20.07
C ARG A 200 12.99 -12.00 -19.39
N LEU A 201 13.11 -11.83 -18.09
CA LEU A 201 12.20 -11.08 -17.24
C LEU A 201 12.94 -9.94 -16.53
N VAL A 202 12.24 -8.83 -16.33
CA VAL A 202 12.64 -7.73 -15.44
C VAL A 202 11.51 -7.48 -14.47
N VAL A 203 11.82 -7.39 -13.18
CA VAL A 203 10.86 -7.08 -12.11
C VAL A 203 11.22 -5.73 -11.51
N VAL A 204 10.23 -4.83 -11.46
CA VAL A 204 10.33 -3.52 -10.80
C VAL A 204 9.30 -3.48 -9.70
N SER A 205 9.68 -3.09 -8.50
CA SER A 205 8.76 -2.83 -7.38
C SER A 205 9.10 -1.51 -6.75
N PHE A 206 8.11 -0.67 -6.49
CA PHE A 206 8.36 0.65 -5.90
C PHE A 206 7.17 1.23 -5.13
N ALA A 207 7.49 1.96 -4.08
CA ALA A 207 6.57 2.81 -3.33
C ALA A 207 6.34 4.13 -4.09
N THR A 208 5.07 4.51 -4.24
CA THR A 208 4.70 5.71 -5.00
C THR A 208 5.07 7.03 -4.32
N ASP A 209 5.39 7.00 -3.02
CA ASP A 209 5.91 8.14 -2.24
C ASP A 209 7.41 8.40 -2.44
N GLY A 210 8.09 7.46 -3.09
CA GLY A 210 9.51 7.52 -3.37
C GLY A 210 10.40 7.00 -2.24
N THR A 211 9.82 6.39 -1.19
CA THR A 211 10.54 5.90 -0.01
C THR A 211 10.07 4.50 0.39
N ASP A 212 11.00 3.54 0.44
CA ASP A 212 10.73 2.16 0.82
C ASP A 212 11.57 1.78 2.04
N GLY A 213 10.88 1.55 3.16
CA GLY A 213 11.53 1.37 4.47
C GLY A 213 12.29 2.63 4.93
N PRO A 214 13.24 2.49 5.88
CA PRO A 214 14.06 3.61 6.35
C PRO A 214 15.23 3.90 5.38
N THR A 215 14.94 4.11 4.09
CA THR A 215 15.95 4.27 3.03
C THR A 215 15.68 5.49 2.13
N ASP A 216 16.59 5.81 1.22
CA ASP A 216 16.41 6.86 0.20
C ASP A 216 15.95 6.31 -1.17
N SER A 217 15.58 5.03 -1.23
CA SER A 217 15.11 4.36 -2.43
C SER A 217 13.59 4.20 -2.39
N ALA A 218 12.95 4.27 -3.56
CA ALA A 218 11.55 3.90 -3.71
C ALA A 218 11.36 2.38 -3.80
N GLY A 219 12.42 1.62 -4.10
CA GLY A 219 12.33 0.19 -4.34
C GLY A 219 13.52 -0.36 -5.12
N GLY A 220 13.25 -1.23 -6.10
CA GLY A 220 14.28 -1.86 -6.91
C GLY A 220 13.82 -2.27 -8.32
N MET A 221 14.79 -2.49 -9.20
CA MET A 221 14.61 -3.04 -10.54
C MET A 221 15.66 -4.12 -10.77
N VAL A 222 15.22 -5.37 -10.95
CA VAL A 222 16.09 -6.54 -11.01
C VAL A 222 15.83 -7.38 -12.25
N ASP A 223 16.87 -8.10 -12.68
CA ASP A 223 16.84 -9.06 -13.78
C ASP A 223 17.56 -10.36 -13.41
N GLY A 224 17.61 -11.31 -14.34
CA GLY A 224 18.29 -12.59 -14.14
C GLY A 224 19.80 -12.48 -13.88
N ALA A 225 20.42 -11.32 -14.15
CA ALA A 225 21.85 -11.09 -13.92
C ALA A 225 22.13 -10.36 -12.59
N THR A 226 21.10 -9.88 -11.87
CA THR A 226 21.25 -9.17 -10.59
C THR A 226 22.07 -9.97 -9.57
N VAL A 227 21.77 -11.27 -9.42
CA VAL A 227 22.46 -12.11 -8.43
C VAL A 227 23.90 -12.38 -8.82
N GLU A 228 24.16 -12.61 -10.11
CA GLU A 228 25.51 -12.75 -10.64
C GLU A 228 26.37 -11.50 -10.38
N ARG A 229 25.83 -10.30 -10.64
CA ARG A 229 26.51 -9.02 -10.31
C ARG A 229 26.86 -8.90 -8.82
N GLY A 230 26.02 -9.45 -7.94
CA GLY A 230 26.30 -9.50 -6.50
C GLY A 230 27.40 -10.51 -6.15
N ARG A 231 27.37 -11.71 -6.74
CA ARG A 231 28.40 -12.74 -6.55
C ARG A 231 29.78 -12.26 -6.98
N GLU A 232 29.88 -11.54 -8.11
CA GLU A 232 31.14 -10.92 -8.57
C GLU A 232 31.74 -9.93 -7.56
N LYS A 233 30.89 -9.34 -6.69
CA LYS A 233 31.29 -8.43 -5.61
C LYS A 233 31.47 -9.13 -4.26
N GLY A 234 31.35 -10.45 -4.21
CA GLY A 234 31.46 -11.24 -2.98
C GLY A 234 30.26 -11.10 -2.03
N LEU A 235 29.08 -10.73 -2.55
CA LEU A 235 27.85 -10.59 -1.78
C LEU A 235 27.05 -11.89 -1.77
N ASP A 236 26.41 -12.17 -0.64
CA ASP A 236 25.48 -13.30 -0.46
C ASP A 236 24.04 -12.79 -0.48
N ALA A 237 23.35 -12.97 -1.61
CA ALA A 237 21.97 -12.52 -1.80
C ALA A 237 20.99 -13.21 -0.84
N GLU A 238 21.15 -14.53 -0.61
CA GLU A 238 20.27 -15.30 0.27
C GLU A 238 20.46 -14.89 1.72
N GLY A 239 21.72 -14.78 2.17
CA GLY A 239 22.07 -14.32 3.52
C GLY A 239 21.59 -12.90 3.80
N MET A 240 21.77 -11.98 2.85
CA MET A 240 21.31 -10.59 3.00
C MET A 240 19.78 -10.51 3.01
N LEU A 241 19.07 -11.27 2.16
CA LEU A 241 17.61 -11.36 2.22
C LEU A 241 17.12 -11.95 3.56
N ALA A 242 17.80 -12.97 4.07
CA ALA A 242 17.47 -13.57 5.36
C ALA A 242 17.64 -12.58 6.52
N ASN A 243 18.60 -11.65 6.42
CA ASN A 243 18.85 -10.60 7.41
C ASN A 243 18.03 -9.31 7.20
N ASN A 244 17.07 -9.29 6.26
CA ASN A 244 16.33 -8.09 5.84
C ASN A 244 17.25 -6.94 5.34
N ASP A 245 18.37 -7.29 4.72
CA ASP A 245 19.41 -6.36 4.27
C ASP A 245 19.38 -6.15 2.74
N SER A 246 18.19 -5.90 2.19
CA SER A 246 17.99 -5.75 0.74
C SER A 246 18.57 -4.44 0.19
N TYR A 247 18.58 -3.36 0.98
CA TYR A 247 19.08 -2.06 0.53
C TYR A 247 20.57 -2.09 0.17
N PRO A 248 21.50 -2.53 1.06
CA PRO A 248 22.92 -2.50 0.72
C PRO A 248 23.26 -3.45 -0.43
N TYR A 249 22.53 -4.57 -0.57
CA TYR A 249 22.70 -5.48 -1.69
C TYR A 249 22.38 -4.80 -3.02
N LEU A 250 21.13 -4.31 -3.17
CA LEU A 250 20.65 -3.67 -4.40
C LEU A 250 21.47 -2.41 -4.73
N ARG A 251 21.86 -1.64 -3.71
CA ARG A 251 22.75 -0.49 -3.89
C ARG A 251 24.09 -0.90 -4.48
N SER A 252 24.66 -2.00 -3.97
CA SER A 252 25.97 -2.48 -4.42
C SER A 252 25.95 -2.93 -5.86
N VAL A 253 24.83 -3.45 -6.37
CA VAL A 253 24.69 -3.89 -7.78
C VAL A 253 24.08 -2.84 -8.72
N ASN A 254 23.75 -1.65 -8.20
CA ASN A 254 23.08 -0.54 -8.91
C ASN A 254 21.64 -0.84 -9.37
N ASP A 255 20.90 -1.64 -8.58
CA ASP A 255 19.53 -2.07 -8.89
C ASP A 255 18.47 -1.37 -8.01
N LEU A 256 18.86 -0.33 -7.25
CA LEU A 256 17.90 0.51 -6.53
C LEU A 256 17.13 1.42 -7.50
N LEU A 257 15.84 1.62 -7.22
CA LEU A 257 15.03 2.63 -7.89
C LEU A 257 14.95 3.89 -7.03
N VAL A 258 15.74 4.91 -7.36
CA VAL A 258 15.78 6.19 -6.62
C VAL A 258 15.02 7.26 -7.39
N THR A 259 13.83 7.62 -6.90
CA THR A 259 13.00 8.69 -7.49
C THR A 259 13.17 10.03 -6.76
N GLY A 260 13.62 9.99 -5.50
CA GLY A 260 13.41 11.08 -4.55
C GLY A 260 11.94 11.16 -4.09
N PRO A 261 11.62 12.07 -3.16
CA PRO A 261 10.26 12.23 -2.65
C PRO A 261 9.31 12.69 -3.76
N THR A 262 8.24 11.95 -3.99
CA THR A 262 7.25 12.29 -5.03
C THR A 262 6.14 13.21 -4.51
N HIS A 263 6.05 13.36 -3.18
CA HIS A 263 5.03 14.15 -2.49
C HIS A 263 3.58 13.65 -2.70
N THR A 264 3.41 12.37 -3.02
CA THR A 264 2.12 11.67 -3.04
C THR A 264 2.28 10.28 -2.42
N ASN A 265 1.21 9.62 -1.98
CA ASN A 265 1.27 8.22 -1.59
C ASN A 265 -0.03 7.52 -1.98
N VAL A 266 0.09 6.49 -2.81
CA VAL A 266 -1.00 5.59 -3.21
C VAL A 266 -0.51 4.13 -3.19
N ASN A 267 0.32 3.79 -2.19
CA ASN A 267 0.94 2.48 -1.96
C ASN A 267 1.97 2.08 -3.03
N ASP A 268 2.11 0.78 -3.29
CA ASP A 268 3.14 0.20 -4.16
C ASP A 268 2.61 -0.16 -5.55
N LEU A 269 3.52 -0.16 -6.52
CA LEU A 269 3.33 -0.79 -7.82
C LEU A 269 4.44 -1.81 -8.07
N VAL A 270 4.06 -2.94 -8.67
CA VAL A 270 4.96 -3.97 -9.17
C VAL A 270 4.72 -4.18 -10.65
N LEU A 271 5.79 -4.11 -11.44
CA LEU A 271 5.79 -4.29 -12.88
C LEU A 271 6.67 -5.49 -13.24
N ILE A 272 6.12 -6.40 -14.05
CA ILE A 272 6.88 -7.51 -14.65
C ILE A 272 6.93 -7.28 -16.15
N PHE A 273 8.13 -7.09 -16.67
CA PHE A 273 8.38 -7.04 -18.09
C PHE A 273 8.88 -8.39 -18.59
N ALA A 274 8.22 -8.92 -19.61
CA ALA A 274 8.60 -10.15 -20.29
C ALA A 274 8.86 -9.85 -21.77
N PHE A 275 10.05 -10.22 -22.28
CA PHE A 275 10.56 -9.77 -23.57
C PHE A 275 10.62 -10.85 -24.66
#